data_AF-M9ZB19-F1
#
_entry.id   AF-M9ZB19-F1
#
_cell.length_a   1.000
_cell.length_b   1.000
_cell.length_c   1.000
_cell.angle_alpha   90.00
_cell.angle_beta   90.00
_cell.angle_gamma   90.00
#
_symmetry.space_group_name_H-M   'P 1'
#
loop_
_entity.id
_entity.type
_entity.pdbx_description
1 polymer ?
#
loop_
_entity_poly.entity_id
_entity_poly.type
_entity_poly.pdbx_seq_one_letter_code
_entity_poly.pdbx_strand_id
1 'polypeptide(L)'
;KNPLRISYDLVARLREELDGYLVERQVRNVTLMVWANRHLHLIAQKLYLSNEEDVHQMHSLLAEYFLGAWSGGRKKIFTYDNNHFTSLNISHHKNPHHQQSHEKASSDKYSYDRQTPEQPWVFQCNLLEPDIFFVNHRKMTELVYHLTRSGRTDDLMFGVIMNFSWLYTMIKIGQFEKALTDIDLAYSY
;
A
#
# COMPACT_ATOMS: atom_id res chain seq x y z
N LYS A 1 -3.57 4.07 -25.19
CA LYS A 1 -3.11 2.91 -24.38
C LYS A 1 -2.51 3.46 -23.09
N ASN A 2 -2.90 2.95 -21.91
CA ASN A 2 -2.27 3.35 -20.65
C ASN A 2 -0.81 2.86 -20.67
N PRO A 3 0.20 3.74 -20.67
CA PRO A 3 1.60 3.32 -20.76
C PRO A 3 2.05 2.47 -19.57
N LEU A 4 1.28 2.45 -18.48
CA LEU A 4 1.59 1.69 -17.26
C LEU A 4 1.08 0.25 -17.28
N ARG A 5 0.27 -0.16 -18.27
CA ARG A 5 -0.31 -1.50 -18.28
C ARG A 5 0.65 -2.51 -18.88
N ILE A 6 1.16 -3.39 -18.04
CA ILE A 6 1.90 -4.58 -18.46
C ILE A 6 0.92 -5.56 -19.12
N SER A 7 1.33 -6.17 -20.24
CA SER A 7 0.50 -7.13 -20.96
C SER A 7 0.39 -8.46 -20.18
N TYR A 8 -0.78 -9.11 -20.23
CA TYR A 8 -1.00 -10.36 -19.49
C TYR A 8 -0.09 -11.49 -19.97
N ASP A 9 0.27 -11.51 -21.26
CA ASP A 9 1.23 -12.44 -21.83
C ASP A 9 2.65 -12.25 -21.25
N LEU A 10 3.05 -11.01 -20.90
CA LEU A 10 4.34 -10.79 -20.25
C LEU A 10 4.31 -11.29 -18.79
N VAL A 11 3.20 -11.03 -18.08
CA VAL A 11 3.04 -11.52 -16.70
C VAL A 11 3.01 -13.05 -16.65
N ALA A 12 2.32 -13.70 -17.60
CA ALA A 12 2.28 -15.15 -17.69
C ALA A 12 3.67 -15.74 -17.98
N ARG A 13 4.40 -15.18 -18.94
CA ARG A 13 5.79 -15.58 -19.25
C ARG A 13 6.71 -15.40 -18.05
N LEU A 14 6.64 -14.26 -17.35
CA LEU A 14 7.44 -14.02 -16.16
C LEU A 14 7.13 -15.06 -15.06
N ARG A 15 5.87 -15.44 -14.88
CA ARG A 15 5.50 -16.50 -13.92
C ARG A 15 6.11 -17.85 -14.30
N GLU A 16 6.11 -18.19 -15.59
CA GLU A 16 6.70 -19.43 -16.11
C GLU A 16 8.23 -19.44 -15.97
N GLU A 17 8.90 -18.33 -16.25
CA GLU A 17 10.35 -18.19 -16.06
C GLU A 17 10.78 -18.26 -14.59
N LEU A 18 9.88 -17.89 -13.67
CA LEU A 18 10.09 -17.98 -12.22
C LEU A 18 9.60 -19.29 -11.62
N ASP A 19 9.27 -20.29 -12.45
CA ASP A 19 8.88 -21.62 -11.95
C ASP A 19 9.99 -22.24 -11.10
N GLY A 20 9.59 -22.92 -10.02
CA GLY A 20 10.51 -23.43 -8.99
C GLY A 20 11.11 -22.36 -8.04
N TYR A 21 11.14 -21.07 -8.43
CA TYR A 21 11.54 -19.97 -7.53
C TYR A 21 10.36 -19.39 -6.77
N LEU A 22 9.17 -19.39 -7.37
CA LEU A 22 7.92 -19.04 -6.72
C LEU A 22 7.11 -20.30 -6.40
N VAL A 23 6.58 -20.39 -5.19
CA VAL A 23 5.74 -21.50 -4.72
C VAL A 23 4.42 -20.99 -4.20
N GLU A 24 3.36 -21.77 -4.38
CA GLU A 24 2.05 -21.48 -3.83
C GLU A 24 2.02 -21.77 -2.32
N ARG A 25 1.42 -20.86 -1.54
CA ARG A 25 1.16 -21.04 -0.11
C ARG A 25 -0.22 -20.54 0.26
N GLN A 26 -0.88 -21.31 1.12
CA GLN A 26 -2.15 -20.92 1.73
C GLN A 26 -1.88 -19.96 2.91
N VAL A 27 -2.47 -18.77 2.86
CA VAL A 27 -2.41 -17.76 3.91
C VAL A 27 -3.81 -17.22 4.16
N ARG A 28 -4.38 -17.54 5.33
CA ARG A 28 -5.70 -17.06 5.77
C ARG A 28 -6.79 -17.21 4.68
N ASN A 29 -6.88 -18.43 4.13
CA ASN A 29 -7.82 -18.85 3.09
C ASN A 29 -7.57 -18.28 1.68
N VAL A 30 -6.45 -17.59 1.46
CA VAL A 30 -6.01 -17.12 0.13
C VAL A 30 -4.73 -17.83 -0.30
N THR A 31 -4.66 -18.25 -1.57
CA THR A 31 -3.42 -18.78 -2.15
C THR A 31 -2.56 -17.64 -2.67
N LEU A 32 -1.32 -17.56 -2.19
CA LEU A 32 -0.32 -16.58 -2.60
C LEU A 32 0.87 -17.26 -3.27
N MET A 33 1.48 -16.59 -4.24
CA MET A 33 2.82 -16.94 -4.74
C MET A 33 3.86 -16.30 -3.83
N VAL A 34 4.81 -17.09 -3.32
CA VAL A 34 5.90 -16.59 -2.48
C VAL A 34 7.24 -17.13 -2.97
N TRP A 35 8.33 -16.42 -2.67
CA TRP A 35 9.67 -16.90 -2.95
C TRP A 35 9.99 -18.17 -2.16
N ALA A 36 10.41 -19.22 -2.86
CA ALA A 36 10.77 -20.51 -2.28
C ALA A 36 11.97 -20.39 -1.32
N ASN A 37 12.97 -19.60 -1.71
CA ASN A 37 14.17 -19.37 -0.92
C ASN A 37 13.99 -18.20 0.05
N ARG A 38 13.96 -18.50 1.35
CA ARG A 38 13.86 -17.49 2.41
C ARG A 38 15.01 -16.49 2.42
N HIS A 39 16.20 -16.86 1.94
CA HIS A 39 17.37 -15.98 1.91
C HIS A 39 17.25 -14.87 0.86
N LEU A 40 16.34 -14.97 -0.11
CA LEU A 40 16.16 -13.93 -1.10
C LEU A 40 15.80 -12.59 -0.45
N HIS A 41 14.99 -12.59 0.59
CA HIS A 41 14.64 -11.38 1.33
C HIS A 41 15.87 -10.74 1.99
N LEU A 42 16.79 -11.54 2.53
CA LEU A 42 18.04 -11.05 3.13
C LEU A 42 18.96 -10.44 2.08
N ILE A 43 19.06 -11.09 0.90
CA ILE A 43 19.86 -10.60 -0.22
C ILE A 43 19.25 -9.29 -0.76
N ALA A 44 17.94 -9.25 -0.96
CA ALA A 44 17.24 -8.06 -1.42
C ALA A 44 17.41 -6.89 -0.44
N GLN A 45 17.34 -7.16 0.87
CA GLN A 45 17.64 -6.16 1.89
C GLN A 45 19.07 -5.61 1.74
N LYS A 46 20.06 -6.49 1.60
CA LYS A 46 21.46 -6.08 1.45
C LYS A 46 21.73 -5.29 0.17
N LEU A 47 21.10 -5.66 -0.95
CA LEU A 47 21.36 -5.06 -2.27
C LEU A 47 20.58 -3.77 -2.52
N TYR A 48 19.34 -3.68 -2.01
CA TYR A 48 18.41 -2.61 -2.39
C TYR A 48 17.93 -1.76 -1.21
N LEU A 49 18.13 -2.22 0.03
CA LEU A 49 17.59 -1.58 1.23
C LEU A 49 18.70 -1.21 2.22
N SER A 50 19.89 -0.86 1.72
CA SER A 50 21.03 -0.42 2.55
C SER A 50 21.00 1.06 2.91
N ASN A 51 20.29 1.88 2.13
CA ASN A 51 20.11 3.31 2.39
C ASN A 51 18.82 3.52 3.21
N GLU A 52 18.96 4.02 4.43
CA GLU A 52 17.84 4.26 5.35
C GLU A 52 16.80 5.24 4.77
N GLU A 53 17.21 6.24 3.99
CA GLU A 53 16.29 7.19 3.38
C GLU A 53 15.43 6.50 2.30
N ASP A 54 16.05 5.68 1.44
CA ASP A 54 15.33 4.92 0.42
C ASP A 54 14.36 3.91 1.07
N VAL A 55 14.78 3.28 2.18
CA VAL A 55 13.94 2.37 2.96
C VAL A 55 12.76 3.11 3.59
N HIS A 56 12.99 4.29 4.13
CA HIS A 56 11.95 5.14 4.71
C HIS A 56 10.93 5.60 3.65
N GLN A 57 11.40 5.99 2.47
CA GLN A 57 10.56 6.33 1.32
C GLN A 57 9.77 5.11 0.80
N MET A 58 10.41 3.94 0.74
CA MET A 58 9.73 2.69 0.38
C MET A 58 8.60 2.37 1.36
N HIS A 59 8.84 2.48 2.67
CA HIS A 59 7.79 2.28 3.67
C HIS A 59 6.65 3.30 3.52
N SER A 60 6.99 4.57 3.28
CA SER A 60 5.99 5.61 2.99
C SER A 60 5.13 5.23 1.79
N LEU A 61 5.75 4.77 0.70
CA LEU A 61 5.07 4.34 -0.52
C LEU A 61 4.14 3.14 -0.32
N LEU A 62 4.58 2.15 0.46
CA LEU A 62 3.76 0.99 0.80
C LEU A 62 2.58 1.38 1.70
N ALA A 63 2.78 2.32 2.63
CA ALA A 63 1.68 2.89 3.39
C ALA A 63 0.67 3.62 2.48
N GLU A 64 1.11 4.42 1.51
CA GLU A 64 0.20 5.07 0.54
C GLU A 64 -0.64 4.06 -0.24
N TYR A 65 -0.04 2.93 -0.63
CA TYR A 65 -0.75 1.86 -1.32
C TYR A 65 -1.88 1.31 -0.44
N PHE A 66 -1.60 0.94 0.80
CA PHE A 66 -2.59 0.38 1.73
C PHE A 66 -3.62 1.41 2.23
N LEU A 67 -3.27 2.69 2.28
CA LEU A 67 -4.23 3.77 2.53
C LEU A 67 -5.19 3.98 1.34
N GLY A 68 -4.87 3.44 0.15
CA GLY A 68 -5.67 3.65 -1.05
C GLY A 68 -5.57 5.08 -1.57
N ALA A 69 -4.45 5.78 -1.32
CA ALA A 69 -4.33 7.19 -1.66
C ALA A 69 -4.50 7.47 -3.17
N TRP A 70 -4.09 6.51 -4.00
CA TRP A 70 -4.06 6.57 -5.46
C TRP A 70 -5.03 5.57 -6.12
N SER A 71 -6.07 5.13 -5.41
CA SER A 71 -7.15 4.32 -5.98
C SER A 71 -8.29 5.22 -6.50
N GLY A 72 -9.33 4.62 -7.11
CA GLY A 72 -10.53 5.35 -7.55
C GLY A 72 -10.28 6.32 -8.71
N GLY A 73 -9.30 6.05 -9.57
CA GLY A 73 -8.98 6.88 -10.74
C GLY A 73 -8.08 8.09 -10.44
N ARG A 74 -7.58 8.24 -9.20
CA ARG A 74 -6.67 9.31 -8.82
C ARG A 74 -5.31 9.15 -9.53
N LYS A 75 -4.89 10.20 -10.23
CA LYS A 75 -3.61 10.21 -10.96
C LYS A 75 -2.45 10.54 -10.02
N LYS A 76 -1.36 9.76 -10.10
CA LYS A 76 -0.11 10.09 -9.42
C LYS A 76 0.80 10.87 -10.37
N ILE A 77 1.43 11.94 -9.87
CA ILE A 77 2.37 12.78 -10.62
C ILE A 77 3.76 12.16 -10.54
N PHE A 78 4.45 12.10 -11.67
CA PHE A 78 5.84 11.67 -11.76
C PHE A 78 6.72 12.83 -12.20
N THR A 79 7.81 13.06 -11.48
CA THR A 79 8.88 13.97 -11.90
C THR A 79 9.98 13.14 -12.54
N TYR A 80 10.36 13.49 -13.77
CA TYR A 80 11.56 12.93 -14.40
C TYR A 80 12.71 13.88 -14.07
N ASP A 81 13.33 13.68 -12.91
CA ASP A 81 14.62 14.27 -12.60
C ASP A 81 15.68 13.16 -12.66
N ASN A 82 16.89 13.53 -13.06
CA ASN A 82 17.94 12.59 -13.45
C ASN A 82 18.29 11.62 -12.30
N ASN A 83 17.93 10.36 -12.49
CA ASN A 83 18.32 9.19 -11.69
C ASN A 83 17.71 9.04 -10.28
N HIS A 84 16.64 9.77 -9.94
CA HIS A 84 15.88 9.47 -8.74
C HIS A 84 14.39 9.35 -9.05
N PHE A 85 13.84 8.14 -8.95
CA PHE A 85 12.40 7.92 -9.02
C PHE A 85 11.77 8.36 -7.69
N THR A 86 11.74 9.66 -7.43
CA THR A 86 11.08 10.20 -6.23
C THR A 86 9.61 10.43 -6.55
N SER A 87 8.75 9.56 -6.04
CA SER A 87 7.34 9.90 -5.97
C SER A 87 7.13 10.99 -4.92
N LEU A 88 6.55 12.12 -5.31
CA LEU A 88 6.12 13.16 -4.36
C LEU A 88 5.11 12.58 -3.36
N ASN A 89 5.41 12.75 -2.06
CA ASN A 89 4.53 12.37 -0.95
C ASN A 89 3.20 13.15 -0.99
N ILE A 90 2.12 12.52 -0.56
CA ILE A 90 0.77 13.10 -0.43
C ILE A 90 0.69 14.32 0.50
N SER A 91 1.71 14.57 1.34
CA SER A 91 1.74 15.77 2.20
C SER A 91 1.67 17.08 1.41
N HIS A 92 2.08 17.08 0.13
CA HIS A 92 1.91 18.22 -0.79
C HIS A 92 0.57 18.25 -1.52
N HIS A 93 -0.31 17.28 -1.30
CA HIS A 93 -1.60 17.14 -1.97
C HIS A 93 -2.80 17.43 -1.05
N LYS A 94 -2.65 18.34 -0.07
CA LYS A 94 -3.82 18.92 0.62
C LYS A 94 -4.59 19.79 -0.38
N ASN A 95 -5.81 19.34 -0.72
CA ASN A 95 -6.94 20.03 -1.36
C ASN A 95 -6.63 21.21 -2.31
N PRO A 96 -6.90 21.11 -3.63
CA PRO A 96 -6.83 22.23 -4.56
C PRO A 96 -8.04 23.20 -4.46
N HIS A 97 -8.59 23.42 -3.25
CA HIS A 97 -9.75 24.30 -3.04
C HIS A 97 -9.39 25.73 -2.60
N HIS A 98 -8.13 26.13 -2.66
CA HIS A 98 -7.78 27.55 -2.62
C HIS A 98 -6.97 27.93 -3.86
N GLN A 99 -7.71 28.39 -4.86
CA GLN A 99 -7.19 29.15 -5.99
C GLN A 99 -6.49 30.40 -5.46
N GLN A 100 -5.17 30.47 -5.66
CA GLN A 100 -4.55 31.70 -6.12
C GLN A 100 -3.71 31.37 -7.35
N SER A 101 -4.14 32.00 -8.43
CA SER A 101 -3.52 32.12 -9.75
C SER A 101 -2.03 32.42 -9.66
N HIS A 102 -1.19 31.66 -10.38
CA HIS A 102 -0.39 32.11 -11.52
C HIS A 102 0.52 30.97 -12.02
N GLU A 103 0.73 30.91 -13.33
CA GLU A 103 1.63 30.02 -14.10
C GLU A 103 1.14 28.60 -14.44
N LYS A 104 0.36 28.54 -15.53
CA LYS A 104 0.16 27.34 -16.36
C LYS A 104 1.44 26.98 -17.12
N ALA A 105 2.19 25.97 -16.66
CA ALA A 105 3.08 25.19 -17.53
C ALA A 105 3.36 23.77 -16.98
N SER A 106 2.96 22.75 -17.75
CA SER A 106 3.55 21.39 -17.80
C SER A 106 3.22 20.28 -16.77
N SER A 107 2.36 20.50 -15.75
CA SER A 107 2.07 19.43 -14.75
C SER A 107 1.30 18.21 -15.32
N ASP A 108 0.46 18.40 -16.34
CA ASP A 108 -0.33 17.30 -16.93
C ASP A 108 0.50 16.29 -17.73
N LYS A 109 1.76 16.61 -18.05
CA LYS A 109 2.56 15.81 -19.00
C LYS A 109 3.00 14.45 -18.41
N TYR A 110 2.94 14.29 -17.08
CA TYR A 110 3.41 13.09 -16.38
C TYR A 110 2.51 12.66 -15.21
N SER A 111 1.20 12.92 -15.29
CA SER A 111 0.23 12.38 -14.31
C SER A 111 -0.54 11.21 -14.91
N TYR A 112 -0.55 10.07 -14.22
CA TYR A 112 -1.21 8.85 -14.70
C TYR A 112 -2.06 8.19 -13.63
N ASP A 113 -3.25 7.75 -14.02
CA ASP A 113 -4.03 6.80 -13.23
C ASP A 113 -3.37 5.42 -13.33
N ARG A 114 -2.87 4.95 -12.20
CA ARG A 114 -2.21 3.64 -12.09
C ARG A 114 -3.21 2.49 -12.02
N GLN A 115 -4.51 2.79 -11.94
CA GLN A 115 -5.58 1.82 -11.72
C GLN A 115 -5.31 0.96 -10.48
N THR A 116 -4.78 1.60 -9.42
CA THR A 116 -4.46 0.91 -8.17
C THR A 116 -5.77 0.43 -7.54
N PRO A 117 -5.90 -0.85 -7.17
CA PRO A 117 -7.11 -1.33 -6.52
C PRO A 117 -7.31 -0.63 -5.19
N GLU A 118 -8.56 -0.36 -4.84
CA GLU A 118 -8.90 0.06 -3.49
C GLU A 118 -8.41 -0.97 -2.48
N GLN A 119 -8.00 -0.49 -1.31
CA GLN A 119 -7.56 -1.32 -0.20
C GLN A 119 -8.56 -1.16 0.95
N PRO A 120 -9.76 -1.75 0.87
CA PRO A 120 -10.71 -1.69 1.97
C PRO A 120 -10.22 -2.56 3.14
N TRP A 121 -10.75 -2.33 4.34
CA TRP A 121 -10.51 -3.21 5.50
C TRP A 121 -11.16 -4.59 5.31
N VAL A 122 -12.31 -4.60 4.66
CA VAL A 122 -13.10 -5.79 4.36
C VAL A 122 -13.61 -5.73 2.91
N PHE A 123 -13.55 -6.85 2.21
CA PHE A 123 -14.18 -7.04 0.91
C PHE A 123 -15.58 -7.59 1.13
N GLN A 124 -16.58 -6.82 0.75
CA GLN A 124 -17.98 -7.25 0.81
C GLN A 124 -18.36 -7.86 -0.53
N CYS A 125 -18.77 -9.14 -0.52
CA CYS A 125 -19.18 -9.84 -1.75
C CYS A 125 -20.66 -9.63 -2.08
N ASN A 126 -21.50 -9.35 -1.07
CA ASN A 126 -22.92 -9.09 -1.25
C ASN A 126 -23.37 -7.94 -0.37
N LEU A 127 -23.90 -6.87 -0.98
CA LEU A 127 -24.41 -5.70 -0.26
C LEU A 127 -25.65 -6.02 0.59
N LEU A 128 -26.38 -7.07 0.25
CA LEU A 128 -27.58 -7.52 0.97
C LEU A 128 -27.24 -8.38 2.20
N GLU A 129 -26.00 -8.85 2.34
CA GLU A 129 -25.53 -9.70 3.45
C GLU A 129 -24.30 -9.04 4.11
N PRO A 130 -24.50 -7.96 4.89
CA PRO A 130 -23.41 -7.15 5.44
C PRO A 130 -22.51 -7.90 6.44
N ASP A 131 -23.00 -8.99 7.03
CA ASP A 131 -22.23 -9.82 7.94
C ASP A 131 -21.32 -10.83 7.22
N ILE A 132 -21.44 -10.99 5.90
CA ILE A 132 -20.56 -11.86 5.10
C ILE A 132 -19.53 -11.01 4.39
N PHE A 133 -18.32 -10.98 4.96
CA PHE A 133 -17.20 -10.21 4.42
C PHE A 133 -15.88 -10.98 4.53
N PHE A 134 -14.95 -10.65 3.63
CA PHE A 134 -13.59 -11.17 3.62
C PHE A 134 -12.62 -10.11 4.10
N VAL A 135 -11.85 -10.40 5.15
CA VAL A 135 -10.94 -9.41 5.74
C VAL A 135 -9.73 -9.20 4.84
N ASN A 136 -9.35 -7.94 4.62
CA ASN A 136 -8.07 -7.61 4.01
C ASN A 136 -6.93 -7.75 5.03
N HIS A 137 -6.57 -8.98 5.33
CA HIS A 137 -5.54 -9.31 6.31
C HIS A 137 -4.18 -8.68 6.03
N ARG A 138 -3.87 -8.43 4.75
CA ARG A 138 -2.63 -7.77 4.33
C ARG A 138 -2.65 -6.32 4.77
N LYS A 139 -3.71 -5.55 4.44
CA LYS A 139 -3.84 -4.17 4.92
C LYS A 139 -3.80 -4.08 6.45
N MET A 140 -4.49 -4.97 7.15
CA MET A 140 -4.55 -5.00 8.62
C MET A 140 -3.18 -5.16 9.29
N THR A 141 -2.24 -5.84 8.62
CA THR A 141 -0.91 -6.13 9.19
C THR A 141 0.15 -5.17 8.64
N GLU A 142 0.20 -5.03 7.32
CA GLU A 142 1.26 -4.29 6.63
C GLU A 142 1.11 -2.77 6.78
N LEU A 143 -0.11 -2.23 6.89
CA LEU A 143 -0.31 -0.78 6.99
C LEU A 143 0.26 -0.23 8.30
N VAL A 144 -0.03 -0.88 9.43
CA VAL A 144 0.52 -0.49 10.75
C VAL A 144 2.04 -0.55 10.73
N TYR A 145 2.60 -1.64 10.19
CA TYR A 145 4.06 -1.82 10.06
C TYR A 145 4.70 -0.69 9.23
N HIS A 146 4.17 -0.39 8.06
CA HIS A 146 4.75 0.61 7.18
C HIS A 146 4.57 2.05 7.70
N LEU A 147 3.44 2.38 8.33
CA LEU A 147 3.24 3.70 8.93
C LEU A 147 4.20 3.95 10.09
N THR A 148 4.39 2.92 10.92
CA THR A 148 5.35 2.95 12.04
C THR A 148 6.78 3.16 11.52
N ARG A 149 7.19 2.38 10.51
CA ARG A 149 8.55 2.45 9.94
C ARG A 149 8.81 3.70 9.10
N SER A 150 7.76 4.40 8.66
CA SER A 150 7.86 5.68 7.94
C SER A 150 7.62 6.90 8.84
N GLY A 151 7.47 6.71 10.16
CA GLY A 151 7.23 7.81 11.10
C GLY A 151 5.94 8.60 10.86
N ARG A 152 5.00 8.07 10.06
CA ARG A 152 3.74 8.74 9.70
C ARG A 152 2.70 8.54 10.80
N THR A 153 2.96 9.09 11.98
CA THR A 153 2.16 8.91 13.20
C THR A 153 0.73 9.42 13.04
N ASP A 154 0.52 10.56 12.39
CA ASP A 154 -0.82 11.09 12.10
C ASP A 154 -1.66 10.10 11.28
N ASP A 155 -1.08 9.53 10.23
CA ASP A 155 -1.78 8.55 9.38
C ASP A 155 -1.99 7.22 10.13
N LEU A 156 -1.10 6.85 11.06
CA LEU A 156 -1.31 5.70 11.94
C LEU A 156 -2.50 5.92 12.86
N MET A 157 -2.52 7.07 13.53
CA MET A 157 -3.57 7.45 14.49
C MET A 157 -4.92 7.58 13.80
N PHE A 158 -5.03 8.42 12.78
CA PHE A 158 -6.32 8.73 12.15
C PHE A 158 -6.71 7.72 11.06
N GLY A 159 -5.73 7.16 10.35
CA GLY A 159 -5.97 6.22 9.25
C GLY A 159 -6.22 4.79 9.72
N VAL A 160 -5.76 4.42 10.92
CA VAL A 160 -5.89 3.05 11.45
C VAL A 160 -6.51 3.01 12.84
N ILE A 161 -5.84 3.58 13.85
CA ILE A 161 -6.19 3.34 15.27
C ILE A 161 -7.55 3.92 15.65
N MET A 162 -7.83 5.15 15.23
CA MET A 162 -9.11 5.83 15.44
C MET A 162 -10.15 5.49 14.35
N ASN A 163 -9.80 4.62 13.40
CA ASN A 163 -10.69 4.27 12.31
C ASN A 163 -11.75 3.27 12.79
N PHE A 164 -13.01 3.69 12.79
CA PHE A 164 -14.13 2.86 13.24
C PHE A 164 -14.22 1.52 12.49
N SER A 165 -14.03 1.53 11.16
CA SER A 165 -14.09 0.31 10.36
C SER A 165 -12.98 -0.68 10.72
N TRP A 166 -11.78 -0.19 11.00
CA TRP A 166 -10.68 -1.02 11.50
C TRP A 166 -11.01 -1.62 12.87
N LEU A 167 -11.40 -0.78 13.85
CA LEU A 167 -11.76 -1.23 15.21
C LEU A 167 -12.88 -2.26 15.19
N TYR A 168 -13.97 -1.97 14.48
CA TYR A 168 -15.11 -2.87 14.31
C TYR A 168 -14.66 -4.21 13.70
N THR A 169 -13.83 -4.16 12.65
CA THR A 169 -13.33 -5.37 12.00
C THR A 169 -12.49 -6.20 12.97
N MET A 170 -11.55 -5.59 13.71
CA MET A 170 -10.71 -6.28 14.69
C MET A 170 -11.54 -7.00 15.77
N ILE A 171 -12.56 -6.34 16.29
CA ILE A 171 -13.47 -6.94 17.28
C ILE A 171 -14.27 -8.09 16.66
N LYS A 172 -14.85 -7.89 15.47
CA LYS A 172 -15.67 -8.90 14.79
C LYS A 172 -14.90 -10.18 14.47
N ILE A 173 -13.61 -10.07 14.19
CA ILE A 173 -12.76 -11.22 13.85
C ILE A 173 -12.03 -11.80 15.06
N GLY A 174 -12.36 -11.35 16.28
CA GLY A 174 -11.79 -11.85 17.53
C GLY A 174 -10.33 -11.46 17.76
N GLN A 175 -9.86 -10.37 17.14
CA GLN A 175 -8.48 -9.85 17.27
C GLN A 175 -8.40 -8.66 18.25
N PHE A 176 -9.20 -8.70 19.32
CA PHE A 176 -9.28 -7.61 20.30
C PHE A 176 -7.92 -7.31 20.98
N GLU A 177 -7.23 -8.33 21.48
CA GLU A 177 -5.91 -8.18 22.11
C GLU A 177 -4.86 -7.56 21.17
N LYS A 178 -4.90 -7.96 19.89
CA LYS A 178 -4.04 -7.36 18.87
C LYS A 178 -4.38 -5.88 18.66
N ALA A 179 -5.67 -5.53 18.66
CA ALA A 179 -6.08 -4.14 18.52
C ALA A 179 -5.57 -3.28 19.68
N LEU A 180 -5.63 -3.78 20.92
CA LEU A 180 -5.06 -3.10 22.08
C LEU A 180 -3.54 -2.92 21.93
N THR A 181 -2.83 -3.97 21.51
CA THR A 181 -1.38 -3.89 21.27
C THR A 181 -1.03 -2.85 20.20
N ASP A 182 -1.78 -2.80 19.10
CA ASP A 182 -1.57 -1.81 18.04
C ASP A 182 -1.91 -0.38 18.52
N ILE A 183 -2.92 -0.22 19.39
CA ILE A 183 -3.27 1.05 20.05
C ILE A 183 -2.11 1.52 20.95
N ASP A 184 -1.64 0.66 21.85
CA ASP A 184 -0.56 0.99 22.78
C ASP A 184 0.72 1.38 22.02
N LEU A 185 1.04 0.64 20.96
CA LEU A 185 2.15 0.97 20.07
C LEU A 185 2.00 2.37 19.48
N ALA A 186 0.82 2.73 18.98
CA ALA A 186 0.62 4.02 18.34
C ALA A 186 0.72 5.21 19.32
N TYR A 187 0.28 5.03 20.57
CA TYR A 187 0.43 6.03 21.63
C TYR A 187 1.85 6.11 22.23
N SER A 188 2.74 5.17 21.88
CA SER A 188 4.13 5.19 22.33
C SER A 188 5.05 6.09 21.48
N TYR A 189 4.54 6.60 20.36
CA TYR A 189 5.20 7.57 19.47
C TYR A 189 4.72 8.99 19.74
#